data_AF-A0A437DBN7-F1
#
_entry.id   AF-A0A437DBN7-F1
#
_cell.length_a   1.000
_cell.length_b   1.000
_cell.length_c   1.000
_cell.angle_alpha   90.00
_cell.angle_beta   90.00
_cell.angle_gamma   90.00
#
_symmetry.space_group_name_H-M   'P 1'
#
loop_
_entity.id
_entity.type
_entity.pdbx_description
1 polymer ?
#
loop_
_entity_poly.entity_id
_entity_poly.type
_entity_poly.pdbx_seq_one_letter_code
_entity_poly.pdbx_strand_id
1 'polypeptide(L)'
;MVKVMRKLECVGLSAPQVGVPLRILALEYPQQMLEESSAAVREARGITVQPLRVFINPQLRVTDGRTVSGLNENGDAVSWQASGWAARIVQHEMDHLDGILYIDRMDSKTFININWQAHNE
;
A
#
# COMPACT_ATOMS: atom_id res chain seq x y z
N MET A 1 14.06 -1.24 -1.71
CA MET A 1 12.60 -1.30 -1.46
C MET A 1 11.87 -2.11 -2.53
N VAL A 2 11.79 -1.67 -3.79
CA VAL A 2 11.06 -2.39 -4.87
C VAL A 2 11.41 -3.87 -4.98
N LYS A 3 12.70 -4.22 -4.91
CA LYS A 3 13.14 -5.63 -4.91
C LYS A 3 12.55 -6.45 -3.75
N VAL A 4 12.43 -5.87 -2.57
CA VAL A 4 11.85 -6.52 -1.37
C VAL A 4 10.35 -6.67 -1.54
N MET A 5 9.67 -5.59 -1.94
CA MET A 5 8.23 -5.56 -2.20
C MET A 5 7.82 -6.67 -3.19
N ARG A 6 8.50 -6.77 -4.32
CA ARG A 6 8.24 -7.82 -5.34
C ARG A 6 8.59 -9.21 -4.84
N LYS A 7 9.71 -9.38 -4.12
CA LYS A 7 10.12 -10.69 -3.57
C LYS A 7 9.10 -11.23 -2.55
N LEU A 8 8.46 -10.35 -1.79
CA LEU A 8 7.47 -10.70 -0.78
C LEU A 8 6.03 -10.60 -1.30
N GLU A 9 5.84 -10.38 -2.60
CA GLU A 9 4.53 -10.26 -3.25
C GLU A 9 3.60 -9.25 -2.55
N CYS A 10 4.19 -8.18 -2.00
CA CYS A 10 3.47 -7.07 -1.38
C CYS A 10 3.10 -6.03 -2.44
N VAL A 11 1.99 -5.32 -2.24
CA VAL A 11 1.49 -4.28 -3.18
C VAL A 11 1.95 -2.86 -2.83
N GLY A 12 2.58 -2.71 -1.67
CA GLY A 12 3.14 -1.47 -1.14
C GLY A 12 4.30 -1.78 -0.21
N LEU A 13 5.25 -0.83 -0.10
CA LEU A 13 6.31 -0.87 0.88
C LEU A 13 6.87 0.54 1.15
N SER A 14 7.04 0.87 2.41
CA SER A 14 7.64 2.09 2.92
C SER A 14 9.07 1.87 3.42
N ALA A 15 9.91 2.92 3.40
CA ALA A 15 11.29 2.82 3.85
C ALA A 15 11.44 2.43 5.34
N PRO A 16 10.56 2.89 6.27
CA PRO A 16 10.64 2.47 7.67
C PRO A 16 10.54 0.96 7.87
N GLN A 17 9.76 0.25 7.06
CA GLN A 17 9.61 -1.21 7.13
C GLN A 17 10.91 -1.98 6.83
N VAL A 18 11.88 -1.34 6.16
CA VAL A 18 13.22 -1.90 5.91
C VAL A 18 14.30 -1.25 6.79
N GLY A 19 13.89 -0.59 7.89
CA GLY A 19 14.79 0.01 8.87
C GLY A 19 15.39 1.35 8.44
N VAL A 20 14.84 2.00 7.42
CA VAL A 20 15.34 3.28 6.91
C VAL A 20 14.33 4.40 7.26
N PRO A 21 14.67 5.36 8.14
CA PRO A 21 13.73 6.38 8.62
C PRO A 21 13.59 7.55 7.62
N LEU A 22 13.36 7.22 6.35
CA LEU A 22 13.10 8.20 5.29
C LEU A 22 11.62 8.16 4.88
N ARG A 23 11.09 9.30 4.44
CA ARG A 23 9.72 9.40 3.91
C ARG A 23 9.69 8.96 2.45
N ILE A 24 9.84 7.66 2.22
CA ILE A 24 9.78 7.08 0.87
C ILE A 24 8.80 5.91 0.91
N LEU A 25 7.90 5.85 -0.07
CA LEU A 25 7.04 4.70 -0.30
C LEU A 25 7.06 4.29 -1.77
N ALA A 26 6.85 3.00 -2.01
CA ALA A 26 6.64 2.43 -3.32
C ALA A 26 5.34 1.62 -3.32
N LEU A 27 4.63 1.63 -4.44
CA LEU A 27 3.45 0.80 -4.65
C LEU A 27 3.38 0.29 -6.08
N GLU A 28 2.85 -0.91 -6.25
CA GLU A 28 2.67 -1.56 -7.54
C GLU A 28 1.57 -2.62 -7.40
N TYR A 29 0.70 -2.71 -8.40
CA TYR A 29 -0.27 -3.78 -8.52
C TYR A 29 -0.22 -4.32 -9.96
N PRO A 30 0.63 -5.32 -10.25
CA PRO A 30 0.88 -5.79 -11.61
C PRO A 30 -0.32 -6.57 -12.17
N GLN A 31 -0.38 -6.68 -13.51
CA GLN A 31 -1.42 -7.44 -14.22
C GLN A 31 -1.51 -8.89 -13.74
N GLN A 32 -0.38 -9.54 -13.45
CA GLN A 32 -0.34 -10.91 -12.94
C GLN A 32 -1.12 -11.08 -11.63
N MET A 33 -0.90 -10.19 -10.64
CA MET A 33 -1.64 -10.23 -9.37
C MET A 33 -3.14 -9.93 -9.56
N LEU A 34 -3.48 -9.12 -10.58
CA LEU A 34 -4.88 -8.94 -10.94
C LEU A 34 -5.46 -10.26 -11.41
N GLU A 35 -4.81 -10.95 -12.35
CA GLU A 35 -5.23 -12.23 -12.93
C GLU A 35 -5.38 -13.35 -11.88
N GLU A 36 -4.55 -13.36 -10.85
CA GLU A 36 -4.63 -14.31 -9.72
C GLU A 36 -5.78 -14.01 -8.74
N SER A 37 -6.28 -12.76 -8.71
CA SER A 37 -7.38 -12.37 -7.83
C SER A 37 -8.72 -12.89 -8.37
N SER A 38 -9.64 -13.37 -7.53
CA SER A 38 -10.97 -13.77 -8.01
C SER A 38 -11.80 -12.56 -8.48
N ALA A 39 -12.70 -12.77 -9.45
CA ALA A 39 -13.56 -11.70 -9.98
C ALA A 39 -14.35 -10.97 -8.87
N ALA A 40 -14.92 -11.73 -7.94
CA ALA A 40 -15.66 -11.18 -6.79
C ALA A 40 -14.79 -10.29 -5.90
N VAL A 41 -13.52 -10.66 -5.67
CA VAL A 41 -12.58 -9.84 -4.87
C VAL A 41 -12.20 -8.56 -5.63
N ARG A 42 -11.95 -8.66 -6.94
CA ARG A 42 -11.62 -7.50 -7.77
C ARG A 42 -12.75 -6.47 -7.76
N GLU A 43 -13.99 -6.92 -7.93
CA GLU A 43 -15.18 -6.07 -7.92
C GLU A 43 -15.40 -5.44 -6.54
N ALA A 44 -15.44 -6.25 -5.47
CA ALA A 44 -15.72 -5.77 -4.12
C ALA A 44 -14.69 -4.74 -3.60
N ARG A 45 -13.43 -4.84 -4.05
CA ARG A 45 -12.34 -3.94 -3.62
C ARG A 45 -12.01 -2.84 -4.64
N GLY A 46 -12.59 -2.88 -5.83
CA GLY A 46 -12.25 -1.96 -6.93
C GLY A 46 -10.76 -2.07 -7.31
N ILE A 47 -10.26 -3.29 -7.47
CA ILE A 47 -8.85 -3.55 -7.81
C ILE A 47 -8.61 -3.26 -9.29
N THR A 48 -7.60 -2.46 -9.57
CA THR A 48 -7.13 -2.16 -10.92
C THR A 48 -5.61 -2.29 -10.98
N VAL A 49 -5.06 -2.48 -12.18
CA VAL A 49 -3.61 -2.46 -12.38
C VAL A 49 -3.06 -1.10 -11.94
N GLN A 50 -2.01 -1.14 -11.14
CA GLN A 50 -1.26 0.05 -10.75
C GLN A 50 0.19 -0.13 -11.20
N PRO A 51 0.70 0.69 -12.13
CA PRO A 51 2.11 0.67 -12.47
C PRO A 51 2.94 1.03 -11.23
N LEU A 52 4.23 0.66 -11.25
CA LEU A 52 5.15 1.04 -10.19
C LEU A 52 5.15 2.56 -10.02
N ARG A 53 4.90 3.01 -8.79
CA ARG A 53 5.05 4.42 -8.38
C ARG A 53 5.93 4.49 -7.16
N VAL A 54 6.85 5.45 -7.17
CA VAL A 54 7.69 5.80 -6.02
C VAL A 54 7.39 7.23 -5.65
N PHE A 55 7.19 7.48 -4.35
CA PHE A 55 7.06 8.83 -3.83
C PHE A 55 8.12 9.08 -2.77
N ILE A 56 8.85 10.18 -2.93
CA ILE A 56 9.80 10.74 -1.98
C ILE A 56 9.15 11.96 -1.34
N ASN A 57 9.23 12.04 -0.01
CA ASN A 57 8.59 13.03 0.83
C ASN A 57 7.09 13.22 0.52
N PRO A 58 6.29 12.14 0.44
CA PRO A 58 4.88 12.27 0.09
C PRO A 58 4.07 12.98 1.17
N GLN A 59 3.01 13.65 0.71
CA GLN A 59 1.94 14.22 1.50
C GLN A 59 0.59 13.76 0.94
N LEU A 60 -0.30 13.31 1.83
CA LEU A 60 -1.71 13.07 1.52
C LEU A 60 -2.49 14.37 1.70
N ARG A 61 -3.21 14.80 0.67
CA ARG A 61 -4.12 15.94 0.78
C ARG A 61 -5.52 15.43 1.17
N VAL A 62 -5.97 15.85 2.35
CA VAL A 62 -7.20 15.34 3.01
C VAL A 62 -8.49 15.96 2.43
N THR A 63 -8.43 16.80 1.39
CA THR A 63 -9.65 17.34 0.77
C THR A 63 -10.53 16.24 0.19
N ASP A 64 -9.92 15.13 -0.27
CA ASP A 64 -10.63 13.93 -0.72
C ASP A 64 -10.07 12.61 -0.14
N GLY A 65 -8.97 12.67 0.63
CA GLY A 65 -8.28 11.48 1.17
C GLY A 65 -7.69 10.55 0.10
N ARG A 66 -7.60 11.04 -1.14
CA ARG A 66 -7.34 10.25 -2.35
C ARG A 66 -6.17 10.78 -3.15
N THR A 67 -5.78 12.03 -2.93
CA THR A 67 -4.63 12.63 -3.63
C THR A 67 -3.34 12.49 -2.82
N VAL A 68 -2.34 11.84 -3.41
CA VAL A 68 -0.96 11.79 -2.93
C VAL A 68 -0.07 12.66 -3.82
N SER A 69 0.78 13.46 -3.19
CA SER A 69 1.73 14.34 -3.86
C SER A 69 3.12 14.20 -3.24
N GLY A 70 4.17 14.38 -4.03
CA GLY A 70 5.55 14.26 -3.57
C GLY A 70 6.53 14.42 -4.73
N LEU A 71 7.74 13.89 -4.57
CA LEU A 71 8.72 13.79 -5.66
C LEU A 71 8.80 12.35 -6.17
N ASN A 72 9.12 12.17 -7.44
CA ASN A 72 9.50 10.86 -8.00
C ASN A 72 10.99 10.56 -7.72
N GLU A 73 11.49 9.43 -8.24
CA GLU A 73 12.89 9.01 -8.15
C GLU A 73 13.90 9.95 -8.82
N ASN A 74 13.46 10.79 -9.76
CA ASN A 74 14.29 11.79 -10.44
C ASN A 74 14.28 13.15 -9.71
N GLY A 75 13.44 13.31 -8.68
CA GLY A 75 13.26 14.57 -7.96
C GLY A 75 12.19 15.48 -8.57
N ASP A 76 11.41 15.02 -9.55
CA ASP A 76 10.34 15.80 -10.16
C ASP A 76 9.08 15.77 -9.29
N ALA A 77 8.38 16.89 -9.20
CA ALA A 77 7.10 16.96 -8.51
C ALA A 77 6.02 16.13 -9.22
N VAL A 78 5.36 15.25 -8.48
CA VAL A 78 4.29 14.38 -8.97
C VAL A 78 3.08 14.45 -8.05
N SER A 79 1.89 14.32 -8.63
CA SER A 79 0.63 14.22 -7.92
C SER A 79 -0.24 13.15 -8.58
N TRP A 80 -0.90 12.34 -7.77
CA TRP A 80 -1.74 11.25 -8.23
C TRP A 80 -2.99 11.13 -7.37
N GLN A 81 -4.14 11.04 -8.04
CA GLN A 81 -5.42 10.77 -7.40
C GLN A 81 -5.71 9.26 -7.47
N ALA A 82 -5.75 8.61 -6.31
CA ALA A 82 -6.02 7.21 -6.13
C ALA A 82 -7.47 6.99 -5.65
N SER A 83 -8.06 5.85 -5.98
CA SER A 83 -9.39 5.45 -5.50
C SER A 83 -9.44 3.95 -5.21
N GLY A 84 -10.51 3.48 -4.56
CA GLY A 84 -10.70 2.07 -4.26
C GLY A 84 -9.51 1.44 -3.54
N TRP A 85 -9.07 0.27 -4.02
CA TRP A 85 -7.94 -0.46 -3.46
C TRP A 85 -6.63 0.35 -3.46
N ALA A 86 -6.38 1.10 -4.54
CA ALA A 86 -5.18 1.93 -4.66
C ALA A 86 -5.09 3.01 -3.57
N ALA A 87 -6.22 3.67 -3.26
CA ALA A 87 -6.28 4.64 -2.17
C ALA A 87 -5.99 3.99 -0.81
N ARG A 88 -6.45 2.75 -0.59
CA ARG A 88 -6.17 2.01 0.66
C ARG A 88 -4.69 1.68 0.80
N ILE A 89 -4.04 1.23 -0.27
CA ILE A 89 -2.59 0.95 -0.27
C ILE A 89 -1.81 2.21 0.10
N VAL A 90 -2.10 3.34 -0.57
CA VAL A 90 -1.41 4.61 -0.28
C VAL A 90 -1.61 5.05 1.17
N GLN A 91 -2.84 4.99 1.70
CA GLN A 91 -3.11 5.33 3.09
C GLN A 91 -2.30 4.45 4.07
N HIS A 92 -2.22 3.15 3.80
CA HIS A 92 -1.45 2.21 4.61
C HIS A 92 0.06 2.51 4.59
N GLU A 93 0.63 2.77 3.42
CA GLU A 93 2.06 3.10 3.32
C GLU A 93 2.38 4.48 3.92
N MET A 94 1.45 5.42 3.84
CA MET A 94 1.58 6.74 4.48
C MET A 94 1.54 6.62 6.01
N ASP A 95 0.64 5.79 6.56
CA ASP A 95 0.61 5.50 8.00
C ASP A 95 1.97 4.99 8.49
N HIS A 96 2.64 4.11 7.73
CA HIS A 96 3.99 3.66 8.07
C HIS A 96 5.03 4.79 8.11
N LEU A 97 4.92 5.81 7.26
CA LEU A 97 5.81 6.98 7.30
C LEU A 97 5.60 7.84 8.56
N ASP A 98 4.42 7.72 9.17
CA ASP A 98 4.03 8.45 10.37
C ASP A 98 4.10 7.55 11.64
N GLY A 99 4.65 6.34 11.51
CA GLY A 99 4.80 5.39 12.62
C GLY A 99 3.49 4.73 13.08
N ILE A 100 2.45 4.78 12.25
CA ILE A 100 1.13 4.20 12.48
C ILE A 100 1.05 2.84 11.78
N LEU A 101 0.47 1.85 12.45
CA LEU A 101 0.22 0.51 11.94
C LEU A 101 -1.27 0.27 11.73
N TYR A 102 -1.62 -0.75 10.94
CA TYR A 102 -3.03 -1.07 10.70
C TYR A 102 -3.78 -1.44 12.00
N ILE A 103 -3.07 -2.00 12.98
CA ILE A 103 -3.62 -2.35 14.29
C ILE A 103 -4.07 -1.12 15.10
N ASP A 104 -3.54 0.06 14.79
CA ASP A 104 -3.95 1.31 15.43
C ASP A 104 -5.28 1.85 14.87
N ARG A 105 -5.73 1.32 13.72
CA ARG A 105 -6.96 1.75 13.02
C ARG A 105 -8.06 0.69 12.96
N MET A 106 -7.72 -0.58 13.15
CA MET A 106 -8.65 -1.69 12.89
C MET A 106 -9.77 -1.81 13.93
N ASP A 107 -10.89 -2.44 13.55
CA ASP A 107 -11.83 -2.97 14.54
C ASP A 107 -11.23 -4.22 15.19
N SER A 108 -10.77 -4.08 16.43
CA SER A 108 -10.15 -5.14 17.23
C SER A 108 -10.94 -6.45 17.27
N LYS A 109 -12.28 -6.40 17.19
CA LYS A 109 -13.14 -7.61 17.22
C LYS A 109 -13.01 -8.47 15.97
N THR A 110 -12.49 -7.90 14.89
CA THR A 110 -12.27 -8.60 13.61
C THR A 110 -10.85 -9.16 13.46
N PHE A 111 -10.01 -9.03 14.50
CA PHE A 111 -8.66 -9.58 14.47
C PHE A 111 -8.70 -11.11 14.49
N ILE A 112 -8.15 -11.73 13.44
CA ILE A 112 -8.09 -13.18 13.29
C ILE A 112 -6.71 -13.59 12.80
N ASN A 113 -6.27 -14.79 13.20
CA ASN A 113 -5.06 -15.41 12.66
C ASN A 113 -5.43 -16.23 11.43
N ILE A 114 -4.86 -15.89 10.28
CA ILE A 114 -5.15 -16.58 9.01
C ILE A 114 -4.58 -18.01 8.94
N ASN A 115 -3.63 -18.35 9.80
CA ASN A 115 -3.02 -19.68 9.91
C ASN A 115 -3.54 -20.45 11.13
N TRP A 116 -4.66 -20.03 11.74
CA TRP A 116 -5.15 -20.65 12.97
C TRP A 116 -5.38 -22.15 12.84
N GLN A 117 -5.89 -22.60 11.70
CA GLN A 117 -6.09 -24.02 11.38
C GLN A 117 -4.76 -24.78 11.30
N ALA A 118 -3.73 -24.20 10.68
CA ALA A 118 -2.42 -24.84 10.52
C ALA A 118 -1.62 -25.01 11.82
N HIS A 119 -2.03 -24.36 12.92
CA HIS A 119 -1.33 -24.39 14.21
C HIS A 119 -2.10 -25.06 15.34
N ASN A 120 -3.39 -25.35 15.16
CA ASN A 120 -4.26 -25.92 16.21
C ASN A 120 -4.94 -27.23 15.77
N GLU A 121 -4.49 -27.82 14.66
CA GLU A 121 -4.73 -29.21 14.23
C GLU A 121 -3.41 -29.98 14.29
#